data_AF-A0A7S0JEB8-F1
#
_entry.id   AF-A0A7S0JEB8-F1
#
_cell.length_a   1.000
_cell.length_b   1.000
_cell.length_c   1.000
_cell.angle_alpha   90.00
_cell.angle_beta   90.00
_cell.angle_gamma   90.00
#
_symmetry.space_group_name_H-M   'P 1'
#
loop_
_entity.id
_entity.type
_entity.pdbx_description
1 polymer ?
#
loop_
_entity_poly.entity_id
_entity_poly.type
_entity_poly.pdbx_seq_one_letter_code
_entity_poly.pdbx_strand_id
1 'polypeptide(L)'
;FAPGQAPVPPPPVCFARGYESPGDGCVGTTCSSWGEGGRCCGTNDGFCGEYASSDASQWLTTCERLDFIRVSPGCGIEVATATNGGGSLVFSDGDIQVGENPGYDQVRSIRLFPLLPPPPP
;
A
#
# COMPACT_ATOMS: atom_id res chain seq x y z
N PHE A 1 -9.08 -12.03 32.62
CA PHE A 1 -8.42 -10.73 32.46
C PHE A 1 -7.52 -10.50 33.66
N ALA A 2 -6.20 -10.44 33.46
CA ALA A 2 -5.25 -10.14 34.54
C ALA A 2 -5.16 -8.61 34.74
N PRO A 3 -5.02 -8.12 35.99
CA PRO A 3 -4.86 -6.68 36.24
C PRO A 3 -3.45 -6.25 35.81
N GLY A 4 -3.34 -5.29 34.88
CA GLY A 4 -2.06 -4.68 34.49
C GLY A 4 -1.77 -4.56 32.99
N GLN A 5 -2.59 -5.13 32.10
CA GLN A 5 -2.46 -4.85 30.67
C GLN A 5 -3.13 -3.51 30.34
N ALA A 6 -2.33 -2.52 29.94
CA ALA A 6 -2.82 -1.37 29.19
C ALA A 6 -3.65 -1.89 27.99
N PRO A 7 -4.72 -1.18 27.58
CA PRO A 7 -5.42 -1.51 26.35
C PRO A 7 -4.39 -1.67 25.24
N VAL A 8 -4.43 -2.79 24.52
CA VAL A 8 -3.60 -2.95 23.31
C VAL A 8 -3.94 -1.75 22.42
N PRO A 9 -2.98 -0.90 22.05
CA PRO A 9 -3.28 0.20 21.15
C PRO A 9 -3.91 -0.36 19.88
N PRO A 10 -4.92 0.32 19.30
CA PRO A 10 -5.49 -0.12 18.03
C PRO A 10 -4.36 -0.32 17.00
N PRO A 11 -4.46 -1.33 16.12
CA PRO A 11 -3.46 -1.54 15.08
C PRO A 11 -3.21 -0.25 14.32
N PRO A 12 -1.95 0.09 13.99
CA PRO A 12 -1.67 1.28 13.20
C PRO A 12 -2.39 1.14 11.86
N VAL A 13 -3.06 2.21 11.43
CA VAL A 13 -3.72 2.24 10.12
C VAL A 13 -2.65 2.38 9.05
N CYS A 14 -2.67 1.48 8.08
CA CYS A 14 -1.79 1.55 6.92
C CYS A 14 -2.50 2.25 5.77
N PHE A 15 -1.74 3.08 5.06
CA PHE A 15 -2.23 3.84 3.92
C PHE A 15 -1.46 3.43 2.67
N ALA A 16 -2.16 3.42 1.55
CA ALA A 16 -1.56 3.29 0.24
C ALA A 16 -2.24 4.21 -0.77
N ARG A 17 -1.49 4.54 -1.81
CA ARG A 17 -1.98 5.36 -2.91
C ARG A 17 -1.56 4.76 -4.24
N GLY A 18 -2.53 4.57 -5.11
CA GLY A 18 -2.34 4.00 -6.42
C GLY A 18 -2.26 5.05 -7.53
N TYR A 19 -1.42 4.78 -8.52
CA TYR A 19 -1.20 5.64 -9.68
C TYR A 19 -1.15 4.82 -10.98
N GLU A 20 -1.62 5.42 -12.07
CA GLU A 20 -1.77 4.89 -13.44
C GLU A 20 -0.59 5.19 -14.35
N SER A 21 0.38 5.94 -13.85
CA SER A 21 1.67 6.09 -14.52
C SER A 21 2.67 5.19 -13.79
N PRO A 22 3.57 4.50 -14.51
CA PRO A 22 4.78 4.00 -13.88
C PRO A 22 5.41 5.20 -13.17
N GLY A 23 5.65 5.04 -11.87
CA GLY A 23 6.20 6.10 -11.05
C GLY A 23 7.66 6.32 -11.41
N ASP A 24 7.95 6.89 -12.58
CA ASP A 24 9.29 7.18 -13.09
C ASP A 24 10.04 8.01 -12.03
N GLY A 25 10.95 7.36 -11.30
CA GLY A 25 11.69 7.96 -10.20
C GLY A 25 10.93 8.08 -8.86
N CYS A 26 9.70 7.58 -8.75
CA CYS A 26 8.93 7.60 -7.51
C CYS A 26 9.36 6.51 -6.52
N VAL A 27 9.82 5.36 -6.99
CA VAL A 27 10.34 4.30 -6.11
C VAL A 27 11.50 4.84 -5.29
N GLY A 28 11.40 4.78 -3.95
CA GLY A 28 12.40 5.30 -3.03
C GLY A 28 12.36 6.82 -2.78
N THR A 29 11.44 7.55 -3.42
CA THR A 29 11.23 8.98 -3.13
C THR A 29 10.45 9.15 -1.82
N THR A 30 10.98 9.93 -0.88
CA THR A 30 10.30 10.25 0.38
C THR A 30 9.34 11.43 0.19
N CYS A 31 8.07 11.29 0.60
CA CYS A 31 7.14 12.40 0.71
C CYS A 31 7.28 13.08 2.07
N SER A 32 7.39 14.40 2.09
CA SER A 32 7.35 15.22 3.31
C SER A 32 6.03 15.07 4.07
N SER A 33 4.94 14.88 3.33
CA SER A 33 3.57 14.72 3.84
C SER A 33 2.75 13.90 2.84
N TRP A 34 1.89 13.02 3.37
CA TRP A 34 0.91 12.28 2.56
C TRP A 34 -0.09 13.26 1.96
N GLY A 35 -0.16 13.37 0.63
CA GLY A 35 -1.14 14.23 -0.03
C GLY A 35 -0.67 15.63 -0.42
N GLU A 36 0.50 16.09 0.02
CA GLU A 36 0.99 17.42 -0.36
C GLU A 36 1.92 17.35 -1.59
N GLY A 37 1.28 17.30 -2.76
CA GLY A 37 1.81 17.81 -4.02
C GLY A 37 2.86 16.96 -4.76
N GLY A 38 2.74 16.93 -6.10
CA GLY A 38 3.71 16.33 -7.04
C GLY A 38 3.37 14.90 -7.49
N ARG A 39 4.03 14.45 -8.57
CA ARG A 39 3.79 13.18 -9.29
C ARG A 39 3.83 11.91 -8.43
N CYS A 40 4.54 11.92 -7.31
CA CYS A 40 4.68 10.74 -6.44
C CYS A 40 3.93 10.85 -5.09
N CYS A 41 3.57 12.07 -4.67
CA CYS A 41 3.11 12.36 -3.31
C CYS A 41 1.74 13.04 -3.25
N GLY A 42 1.25 13.57 -4.37
CA GLY A 42 -0.02 14.25 -4.49
C GLY A 42 -1.09 13.42 -5.19
N THR A 43 -2.14 14.09 -5.64
CA THR A 43 -3.24 13.56 -6.46
C THR A 43 -3.11 13.98 -7.94
N ASN A 44 -1.96 14.51 -8.33
CA ASN A 44 -1.66 14.90 -9.71
C ASN A 44 -1.00 13.73 -10.46
N ASP A 45 -0.96 13.80 -11.79
CA ASP A 45 -0.21 12.90 -12.68
C ASP A 45 -0.55 11.41 -12.51
N GLY A 46 -1.78 11.03 -12.87
CA GLY A 46 -2.19 9.62 -12.90
C GLY A 46 -2.60 9.07 -11.54
N PHE A 47 -2.94 9.90 -10.55
CA PHE A 47 -3.57 9.42 -9.32
C PHE A 47 -4.85 8.61 -9.62
N CYS A 48 -4.93 7.43 -9.01
CA CYS A 48 -6.00 6.48 -9.28
C CYS A 48 -6.90 6.26 -8.06
N GLY A 49 -6.31 6.17 -6.86
CA GLY A 49 -7.08 5.95 -5.64
C GLY A 49 -6.24 5.99 -4.37
N GLU A 50 -6.93 6.22 -3.25
CA GLU A 50 -6.36 6.14 -1.90
C GLU A 50 -7.01 4.99 -1.14
N TYR A 51 -6.19 4.27 -0.39
CA TYR A 51 -6.54 3.04 0.28
C TYR A 51 -6.06 3.09 1.71
N ALA A 52 -6.89 2.64 2.65
CA ALA A 52 -6.52 2.55 4.05
C ALA A 52 -7.07 1.26 4.64
N SER A 53 -6.27 0.57 5.43
CA SER A 53 -6.74 -0.57 6.23
C SER A 53 -5.97 -0.67 7.54
N SER A 54 -6.69 -1.03 8.59
CA SER A 54 -6.12 -1.53 9.85
C SER A 54 -6.29 -3.05 10.01
N ASP A 55 -6.94 -3.70 9.03
CA ASP A 55 -7.21 -5.14 9.01
C ASP A 55 -6.42 -5.81 7.87
N ALA A 56 -5.44 -6.63 8.23
CA ALA A 56 -4.60 -7.39 7.31
C ALA A 56 -5.36 -8.50 6.54
N SER A 57 -6.59 -8.81 6.94
CA SER A 57 -7.46 -9.78 6.25
C SER A 57 -8.38 -9.13 5.22
N GLN A 58 -8.52 -7.81 5.26
CA GLN A 58 -9.40 -7.06 4.37
C GLN A 58 -8.74 -6.83 3.02
N TRP A 59 -9.38 -7.31 1.96
CA TRP A 59 -9.06 -6.95 0.58
C TRP A 59 -9.86 -5.72 0.16
N LEU A 60 -9.17 -4.77 -0.45
CA LEU A 60 -9.70 -3.53 -1.00
C LEU A 60 -9.71 -3.64 -2.52
N THR A 61 -10.84 -3.31 -3.14
CA THR A 61 -10.95 -3.20 -4.59
C THR A 61 -10.18 -1.97 -5.07
N THR A 62 -9.38 -2.14 -6.11
CA THR A 62 -8.61 -1.05 -6.71
C THR A 62 -9.33 -0.42 -7.88
N CYS A 63 -8.78 0.68 -8.39
CA CYS A 63 -9.25 1.35 -9.61
C CYS A 63 -8.84 0.60 -10.91
N GLU A 64 -8.19 -0.57 -10.79
CA GLU A 64 -7.84 -1.50 -11.87
C GLU A 64 -6.80 -1.02 -12.90
N ARG A 65 -6.34 0.22 -12.78
CA ARG A 65 -5.36 0.86 -13.67
C ARG A 65 -4.06 1.20 -12.96
N LEU A 66 -3.63 0.33 -12.05
CA LEU A 66 -2.48 0.62 -11.19
C LEU A 66 -1.19 0.19 -11.86
N ASP A 67 -0.22 1.10 -11.85
CA ASP A 67 1.15 0.95 -12.35
C ASP A 67 2.20 1.23 -11.26
N PHE A 68 1.85 2.06 -10.28
CA PHE A 68 2.66 2.35 -9.10
C PHE A 68 1.76 2.46 -7.86
N ILE A 69 2.22 1.93 -6.74
CA ILE A 69 1.53 2.03 -5.45
C ILE A 69 2.52 2.49 -4.39
N ARG A 70 2.22 3.63 -3.78
CA ARG A 70 2.93 4.17 -2.63
C ARG A 70 2.35 3.60 -1.34
N VAL A 71 3.19 3.20 -0.40
CA VAL A 71 2.77 2.62 0.89
C VAL A 71 3.31 3.43 2.06
N SER A 72 2.52 3.59 3.13
CA SER A 72 2.94 4.31 4.33
C SER A 72 4.16 3.65 4.98
N PRO A 73 5.15 4.43 5.45
CA PRO A 73 6.30 3.86 6.15
C PRO A 73 5.88 2.95 7.30
N GLY A 74 6.52 1.78 7.40
CA GLY A 74 6.18 0.77 8.41
C GLY A 74 4.97 -0.10 8.06
N CYS A 75 4.46 -0.02 6.82
CA CYS A 75 3.42 -0.88 6.31
C CYS A 75 3.88 -1.65 5.09
N GLY A 76 3.34 -2.86 4.94
CA GLY A 76 3.46 -3.65 3.73
C GLY A 76 2.15 -3.69 2.97
N ILE A 77 2.26 -4.11 1.72
CA ILE A 77 1.15 -4.30 0.80
C ILE A 77 1.26 -5.68 0.17
N GLU A 78 0.11 -6.27 -0.09
CA GLU A 78 0.00 -7.40 -1.00
C GLU A 78 -1.03 -7.07 -2.07
N VAL A 79 -0.66 -7.31 -3.32
CA VAL A 79 -1.48 -7.03 -4.49
C VAL A 79 -1.90 -8.34 -5.14
N ALA A 80 -3.13 -8.36 -5.67
CA ALA A 80 -3.74 -9.51 -6.30
C ALA A 80 -4.28 -9.16 -7.68
N THR A 81 -4.14 -10.08 -8.65
CA THR A 81 -4.60 -9.86 -10.03
C THR A 81 -6.08 -10.18 -10.26
N ALA A 82 -6.80 -10.65 -9.24
CA ALA A 82 -8.25 -10.77 -9.23
C ALA A 82 -8.86 -10.16 -7.96
N THR A 83 -10.19 -10.12 -7.91
CA THR A 83 -10.95 -9.61 -6.77
C THR A 83 -10.75 -10.46 -5.52
N ASN A 84 -10.79 -9.83 -4.34
CA ASN A 84 -10.72 -10.50 -3.03
C ASN A 84 -9.51 -11.43 -2.84
N GLY A 85 -8.33 -11.03 -3.33
CA GLY A 85 -7.10 -11.81 -3.16
C GLY A 85 -6.97 -13.02 -4.08
N GLY A 86 -7.77 -13.11 -5.14
CA GLY A 86 -7.62 -14.15 -6.15
C GLY A 86 -6.50 -13.87 -7.15
N GLY A 87 -6.14 -14.88 -7.94
CA GLY A 87 -5.15 -14.76 -9.00
C GLY A 87 -3.70 -14.81 -8.49
N SER A 88 -2.81 -14.11 -9.17
CA SER A 88 -1.40 -13.99 -8.78
C SER A 88 -1.25 -12.98 -7.65
N LEU A 89 -0.41 -13.31 -6.67
CA LEU A 89 -0.15 -12.50 -5.49
C LEU A 89 1.29 -11.99 -5.52
N VAL A 90 1.46 -10.70 -5.21
CA VAL A 90 2.77 -10.07 -5.07
C VAL A 90 2.81 -9.29 -3.77
N PHE A 91 3.82 -9.56 -2.95
CA PHE A 91 4.05 -8.92 -1.66
C PHE A 91 5.16 -7.87 -1.79
N SER A 92 5.02 -6.76 -1.07
CA SER A 92 6.07 -5.78 -0.86
C SER A 92 5.98 -5.18 0.55
N ASP A 93 7.13 -4.84 1.13
CA ASP A 93 7.27 -4.14 2.40
C ASP A 93 7.40 -2.61 2.21
N GLY A 94 7.03 -2.09 1.04
CA GLY A 94 7.04 -0.68 0.71
C GLY A 94 6.38 -0.35 -0.63
N ASP A 95 6.83 0.74 -1.25
CA ASP A 95 6.36 1.18 -2.56
C ASP A 95 6.59 0.09 -3.62
N ILE A 96 5.60 -0.13 -4.49
CA ILE A 96 5.65 -1.15 -5.56
C ILE A 96 5.41 -0.51 -6.93
N GLN A 97 6.27 -0.85 -7.89
CA GLN A 97 6.05 -0.61 -9.32
C GLN A 97 5.62 -1.93 -9.95
N VAL A 98 4.40 -2.00 -10.46
CA VAL A 98 3.80 -3.28 -10.87
C VAL A 98 4.15 -3.69 -12.31
N GLY A 99 5.12 -3.05 -12.94
CA GLY A 99 5.46 -3.25 -14.35
C GLY A 99 5.88 -4.68 -14.73
N GLU A 100 6.88 -5.26 -14.04
CA GLU A 100 7.33 -6.63 -14.35
C GLU A 100 6.48 -7.70 -13.67
N ASN A 101 5.92 -7.40 -12.49
CA ASN A 101 5.10 -8.30 -11.71
C ASN A 101 4.22 -7.48 -10.74
N PRO A 102 2.89 -7.66 -10.70
CA PRO A 102 2.05 -8.55 -11.51
C PRO A 102 1.81 -8.15 -12.99
N GLY A 103 2.31 -7.00 -13.42
CA GLY A 103 2.06 -6.40 -14.74
C GLY A 103 1.27 -5.09 -14.61
N TYR A 104 1.52 -4.17 -15.55
CA TYR A 104 0.76 -2.92 -15.68
C TYR A 104 -0.75 -3.20 -15.83
N ASP A 105 -1.57 -2.37 -15.18
CA ASP A 105 -3.03 -2.50 -15.16
C ASP A 105 -3.54 -3.90 -14.75
N GLN A 106 -2.76 -4.72 -14.03
CA GLN A 106 -3.18 -6.07 -13.62
C GLN A 106 -3.72 -6.14 -12.19
N VAL A 107 -3.42 -5.16 -11.34
CA VAL A 107 -3.87 -5.18 -9.94
C VAL A 107 -5.39 -4.98 -9.89
N ARG A 108 -6.08 -5.86 -9.15
CA ARG A 108 -7.54 -5.81 -8.96
C ARG A 108 -7.92 -5.62 -7.50
N SER A 109 -7.18 -6.26 -6.58
CA SER A 109 -7.35 -6.01 -5.16
C SER A 109 -6.03 -5.89 -4.43
N ILE A 110 -6.05 -5.17 -3.32
CA ILE A 110 -4.89 -5.01 -2.42
C ILE A 110 -5.29 -5.24 -0.98
N ARG A 111 -4.34 -5.64 -0.15
CA ARG A 111 -4.47 -5.59 1.31
C ARG A 111 -3.25 -4.92 1.92
N LEU A 112 -3.48 -4.20 3.02
CA LEU A 112 -2.45 -3.45 3.73
C LEU A 112 -2.30 -4.02 5.14
N PHE A 113 -1.08 -4.03 5.64
CA PHE A 113 -0.80 -4.55 6.98
C PHE A 113 0.40 -3.83 7.60
N PRO A 114 0.38 -3.62 8.93
CA PRO A 114 1.53 -3.13 9.66
C PRO A 114 2.69 -4.11 9.55
N LEU A 115 3.87 -3.62 9.22
CA LEU A 115 5.09 -4.37 9.44
C LEU A 115 5.42 -4.30 10.93
N LEU A 116 5.81 -5.42 11.52
CA LEU A 116 6.34 -5.39 12.88
C LEU A 116 7.54 -4.42 12.89
N PRO A 117 7.68 -3.55 13.91
CA PRO A 117 8.88 -2.74 14.02
C PRO A 117 10.10 -3.68 14.03
N PRO A 118 11.19 -3.33 13.34
CA PRO A 118 12.41 -4.14 13.37
C PRO A 118 12.80 -4.38 14.83
N PRO A 119 13.24 -5.60 15.20
CA PRO A 119 13.66 -5.88 16.56
C PRO A 119 14.74 -4.85 16.96
N PRO A 120 14.73 -4.35 18.21
CA PRO A 120 15.76 -3.43 18.67
C PRO A 120 17.15 -4.05 18.48
N PRO A 121 18.18 -3.21 18.18
CA PRO A 121 19.55 -3.67 17.96
C PRO A 121 20.18 -4.36 19.18
#